data_AF-A0A535T659-F1
#
_entry.id   AF-A0A535T659-F1
#
_cell.length_a   1.000
_cell.length_b   1.000
_cell.length_c   1.000
_cell.angle_alpha   90.00
_cell.angle_beta   90.00
_cell.angle_gamma   90.00
#
_symmetry.space_group_name_H-M   'P 1'
#
loop_
_entity.id
_entity.type
_entity.pdbx_description
1 polymer ?
#
loop_
_entity_poly.entity_id
_entity_poly.type
_entity_poly.pdbx_seq_one_letter_code
_entity_poly.pdbx_strand_id
1 'polypeptide(L)'
;MDPREARNLIPLTEHYIHMNHAGVSPMSERGRAAIEQLVEAILNRPYRDHQSQDQADHVRELVGRLINASPDSITLTRSTSHGLSLLAQGLDWSAGDNVVGADGEYPANIYPWMALERRGVEFRRAKPVDGRITPEAVLALADARTR
;
A
#
# COMPACT_ATOMS: atom_id res chain seq x y z
N MET A 1 -15.85 18.13 -3.88
CA MET A 1 -15.73 18.02 -5.35
C MET A 1 -16.96 17.29 -5.84
N ASP A 2 -17.62 17.82 -6.86
CA ASP A 2 -18.77 17.15 -7.46
C ASP A 2 -18.31 15.92 -8.28
N PRO A 3 -19.06 14.79 -8.30
CA PRO A 3 -18.66 13.59 -9.03
C PRO A 3 -18.44 13.81 -10.54
N ARG A 4 -19.16 14.74 -11.17
CA ARG A 4 -18.96 15.06 -12.59
C ARG A 4 -17.67 15.84 -12.81
N GLU A 5 -17.34 16.76 -11.89
CA GLU A 5 -16.05 17.45 -11.91
C GLU A 5 -14.88 16.46 -11.77
N ALA A 6 -15.00 15.46 -10.89
CA ALA A 6 -13.99 14.41 -10.74
C ALA A 6 -13.85 13.56 -12.02
N ARG A 7 -14.98 13.20 -12.65
CA ARG A 7 -15.01 12.45 -13.91
C ARG A 7 -14.29 13.19 -15.04
N ASN A 8 -14.48 14.51 -15.13
CA ASN A 8 -13.85 15.34 -16.16
C ASN A 8 -12.32 15.38 -16.07
N LEU A 9 -11.73 14.96 -14.94
CA LEU A 9 -10.28 14.81 -14.80
C LEU A 9 -9.76 13.49 -15.40
N ILE A 10 -10.63 12.60 -15.89
CA ILE A 10 -10.28 11.27 -16.41
C ILE A 10 -10.70 11.16 -17.90
N PRO A 11 -9.81 11.47 -18.86
CA PRO A 11 -10.16 11.52 -20.28
C PRO A 11 -10.66 10.18 -20.85
N LEU A 12 -10.19 9.06 -20.30
CA LEU A 12 -10.65 7.72 -20.70
C LEU A 12 -12.18 7.61 -20.70
N THR A 13 -12.85 8.36 -19.83
CA THR A 13 -14.29 8.30 -19.64
C THR A 13 -15.12 8.92 -20.77
N GLU A 14 -14.49 9.63 -21.72
CA GLU A 14 -15.12 10.11 -22.95
C GLU A 14 -15.28 9.00 -24.00
N HIS A 15 -14.45 7.95 -23.90
CA HIS A 15 -14.37 6.89 -24.89
C HIS A 15 -14.81 5.52 -24.36
N TYR A 16 -14.75 5.31 -23.04
CA TYR A 16 -15.01 4.01 -22.43
C TYR A 16 -15.84 4.08 -21.14
N ILE A 17 -16.62 3.03 -20.92
CA ILE A 17 -17.19 2.70 -19.62
C ILE A 17 -16.18 1.81 -18.88
N HIS A 18 -15.36 2.41 -18.02
CA HIS A 18 -14.35 1.68 -17.26
C HIS A 18 -14.94 1.11 -15.97
N MET A 19 -15.08 -0.22 -15.89
CA MET A 19 -15.57 -0.95 -14.71
C MET A 19 -14.48 -1.77 -13.99
N ASN A 20 -13.20 -1.54 -14.30
CA ASN A 20 -12.07 -2.29 -13.73
C ASN A 20 -11.20 -1.46 -12.76
N HIS A 21 -11.85 -0.60 -11.95
CA HIS A 21 -11.16 0.28 -11.01
C HIS A 21 -10.38 -0.47 -9.93
N ALA A 22 -10.80 -1.68 -9.59
CA ALA A 22 -10.13 -2.56 -8.64
C ALA A 22 -8.82 -3.16 -9.16
N GLY A 23 -8.60 -3.19 -10.48
CA GLY A 23 -7.36 -3.65 -11.10
C GLY A 23 -6.35 -2.52 -11.22
N VAL A 24 -6.50 -1.68 -12.24
CA VAL A 24 -5.69 -0.47 -12.44
C VAL A 24 -6.61 0.65 -12.89
N SER A 25 -6.71 1.68 -12.04
CA SER A 25 -7.50 2.87 -12.36
C SER A 25 -6.77 3.77 -13.37
N PRO A 26 -7.50 4.43 -14.28
CA PRO A 26 -6.91 5.40 -15.19
C PRO A 26 -6.31 6.59 -14.44
N MET A 27 -5.20 7.10 -14.96
CA MET A 27 -4.54 8.30 -14.43
C MET A 27 -5.42 9.54 -14.70
N SER A 28 -5.43 10.47 -13.75
CA SER A 28 -6.05 11.78 -13.95
C SER A 28 -5.14 12.77 -14.67
N GLU A 29 -5.74 13.77 -15.30
CA GLU A 29 -5.06 14.95 -15.86
C GLU A 29 -4.10 15.61 -14.86
N ARG A 30 -4.47 15.65 -13.58
CA ARG A 30 -3.61 16.18 -12.51
C ARG A 30 -2.36 15.34 -12.30
N GLY A 31 -2.50 14.01 -12.34
CA GLY A 31 -1.38 13.08 -12.25
C GLY A 31 -0.43 13.21 -13.43
N ARG A 32 -0.98 13.32 -14.66
CA ARG A 32 -0.18 13.56 -15.86
C ARG A 32 0.61 14.86 -15.76
N ALA A 33 -0.06 15.96 -15.43
CA ALA A 33 0.57 17.28 -15.32
C ALA A 33 1.71 17.31 -14.28
N ALA A 34 1.57 16.61 -13.15
CA ALA A 34 2.63 16.53 -12.14
C ALA A 34 3.87 15.77 -12.65
N ILE A 35 3.68 14.69 -13.41
CA ILE A 35 4.77 13.93 -14.03
C ILE A 35 5.47 14.78 -15.09
N GLU A 36 4.70 15.45 -15.95
CA GLU A 36 5.24 16.35 -16.99
C GLU A 36 6.08 17.47 -16.35
N GLN A 37 5.58 18.10 -15.28
CA GLN A 37 6.34 19.12 -14.54
C GLN A 37 7.65 18.58 -13.97
N LEU A 38 7.65 17.36 -13.44
CA LEU A 38 8.87 16.73 -12.93
C LEU A 38 9.87 16.47 -14.06
N VAL A 39 9.42 15.92 -15.19
CA VAL A 39 10.27 15.64 -16.36
C VAL A 39 10.88 16.94 -16.89
N GLU A 40 10.06 17.98 -17.09
CA GLU A 40 10.52 19.29 -17.55
C GLU A 40 11.54 19.91 -16.58
N ALA A 41 11.33 19.78 -15.27
CA ALA A 41 12.27 20.26 -14.27
C ALA A 41 13.62 19.53 -14.34
N ILE A 42 13.61 18.20 -14.50
CA ILE A 42 14.84 17.39 -14.60
C ILE A 42 15.63 17.73 -15.87
N LEU A 43 14.94 18.00 -16.98
CA LEU A 43 15.58 18.34 -18.26
C LEU A 43 16.22 19.73 -18.24
N ASN A 44 15.55 20.71 -17.62
CA ASN A 44 15.88 22.13 -17.80
C ASN A 44 16.50 22.80 -16.56
N ARG A 45 16.67 22.09 -15.45
CA ARG A 45 17.20 22.67 -14.19
C ARG A 45 18.25 21.76 -13.57
N PRO A 46 19.35 22.32 -13.02
CA PRO A 46 20.26 21.54 -12.18
C PRO A 46 19.50 20.93 -10.99
N TYR A 47 19.86 19.69 -10.63
CA TYR A 47 19.33 19.05 -9.43
C TYR A 47 19.74 19.86 -8.20
N ARG A 48 18.76 20.35 -7.43
CA ARG A 48 19.01 21.05 -6.18
C ARG A 48 19.31 20.04 -5.08
N ASP A 49 20.26 20.36 -4.21
CA ASP A 49 20.52 19.55 -3.03
C ASP A 49 19.23 19.33 -2.21
N HIS A 50 19.06 18.12 -1.68
CA HIS A 50 17.86 17.65 -0.97
C HIS A 50 16.52 17.70 -1.72
N GLN A 51 16.47 18.00 -3.03
CA GLN A 51 15.21 18.12 -3.77
C GLN A 51 14.28 16.91 -3.63
N SER A 52 14.82 15.69 -3.72
CA SER A 52 14.02 14.47 -3.58
C SER A 52 13.55 14.22 -2.14
N GLN A 53 14.33 14.64 -1.14
CA GLN A 53 13.95 14.55 0.27
C GLN A 53 12.79 15.50 0.56
N ASP A 54 12.90 16.77 0.15
CA ASP A 54 11.84 17.78 0.35
C ASP A 54 10.51 17.33 -0.30
N GLN A 55 10.58 16.74 -1.50
CA GLN A 55 9.41 16.18 -2.17
C GLN A 55 8.84 14.98 -1.42
N ALA A 56 9.68 14.08 -0.93
CA ALA A 56 9.25 12.92 -0.15
C ALA A 56 8.57 13.36 1.17
N ASP A 57 9.11 14.36 1.86
CA ASP A 57 8.55 14.88 3.11
C ASP A 57 7.20 15.55 2.87
N HIS A 58 7.07 16.32 1.80
CA HIS A 58 5.78 16.88 1.40
C HIS A 58 4.73 15.79 1.10
N VAL A 59 5.13 14.71 0.43
CA VAL A 59 4.23 13.56 0.19
C VAL A 59 3.85 12.89 1.51
N ARG A 60 4.78 12.71 2.46
CA ARG A 60 4.47 12.15 3.79
C ARG A 60 3.45 13.01 4.53
N GLU A 61 3.55 14.33 4.49
CA GLU A 61 2.56 15.22 5.09
C GLU A 61 1.17 15.07 4.46
N LEU A 62 1.10 15.01 3.12
CA LEU A 62 -0.15 14.83 2.39
C LEU A 62 -0.82 13.49 2.73
N VAL A 63 -0.04 12.40 2.74
CA VAL A 63 -0.53 11.07 3.11
C VAL A 63 -0.94 11.04 4.59
N GLY A 64 -0.15 11.63 5.48
CA GLY A 64 -0.45 11.71 6.90
C GLY A 64 -1.79 12.40 7.18
N ARG A 65 -2.10 13.49 6.47
CA ARG A 65 -3.43 14.12 6.54
C ARG A 65 -4.55 13.22 6.02
N LEU A 66 -4.31 12.43 4.97
CA LEU A 66 -5.31 11.54 4.39
C LEU A 66 -5.69 10.38 5.33
N ILE A 67 -4.71 9.78 6.01
CA ILE A 67 -4.92 8.60 6.86
C ILE A 67 -4.87 8.91 8.36
N ASN A 68 -4.80 10.20 8.74
CA ASN A 68 -4.67 10.67 10.12
C ASN A 68 -3.44 10.06 10.85
N ALA A 69 -2.26 10.16 10.24
CA ALA A 69 -0.99 9.67 10.77
C ALA A 69 0.10 10.75 10.77
N SER A 70 1.11 10.59 11.63
CA SER A 70 2.29 11.48 11.64
C SER A 70 3.15 11.25 10.38
N PRO A 71 3.69 12.30 9.74
CA PRO A 71 4.60 12.16 8.60
C PRO A 71 5.80 11.24 8.88
N ASP A 72 6.33 11.28 10.10
CA ASP A 72 7.49 10.49 10.53
C ASP A 72 7.20 8.99 10.63
N SER A 73 5.92 8.61 10.64
CA SER A 73 5.47 7.21 10.64
C SER A 73 5.24 6.65 9.22
N ILE A 74 5.54 7.43 8.18
CA ILE A 74 5.22 7.08 6.78
C ILE A 74 6.49 6.78 5.99
N THR A 75 6.57 5.54 5.50
CA THR A 75 7.60 5.11 4.55
C THR A 75 7.02 5.03 3.13
N LEU A 76 7.68 5.70 2.18
CA LEU A 76 7.32 5.62 0.76
C LEU A 76 7.92 4.35 0.14
N THR A 77 7.08 3.53 -0.49
CA THR A 77 7.47 2.25 -1.09
C THR A 77 7.05 2.20 -2.56
N ARG A 78 7.58 1.23 -3.31
CA ARG A 78 7.29 1.08 -4.76
C ARG A 78 5.91 0.50 -5.05
N SER A 79 5.32 -0.23 -4.10
CA SER A 79 4.01 -0.87 -4.21
C SER A 79 3.60 -1.45 -2.85
N THR A 80 2.32 -1.82 -2.70
CA THR A 80 1.83 -2.57 -1.53
C THR A 80 2.63 -3.84 -1.30
N SER A 81 2.93 -4.62 -2.36
CA SER A 81 3.73 -5.85 -2.25
C SER A 81 5.13 -5.58 -1.73
N HIS A 82 5.77 -4.50 -2.18
CA HIS A 82 7.09 -4.12 -1.69
C HIS A 82 7.04 -3.73 -0.21
N GLY A 83 6.05 -2.92 0.19
CA GLY A 83 5.87 -2.51 1.59
C GLY A 83 5.63 -3.69 2.55
N LEU A 84 4.72 -4.60 2.19
CA LEU A 84 4.44 -5.80 2.99
C LEU A 84 5.65 -6.73 3.07
N SER A 85 6.43 -6.84 1.99
CA SER A 85 7.67 -7.63 2.00
C SER A 85 8.74 -7.03 2.89
N LEU A 86 8.91 -5.70 2.87
CA LEU A 86 9.82 -5.00 3.77
C LEU A 86 9.43 -5.20 5.23
N LEU A 87 8.14 -5.08 5.55
CA LEU A 87 7.62 -5.32 6.91
C LEU A 87 7.89 -6.77 7.35
N ALA A 88 7.44 -7.75 6.56
CA ALA A 88 7.59 -9.16 6.90
C ALA A 88 9.06 -9.55 7.08
N GLN A 89 9.98 -9.06 6.26
CA GLN A 89 11.39 -9.43 6.36
C GLN A 89 12.18 -8.61 7.40
N GLY A 90 11.72 -7.40 7.74
CA GLY A 90 12.41 -6.45 8.60
C GLY A 90 12.10 -6.55 10.09
N LEU A 91 11.12 -7.37 10.49
CA LEU A 91 10.84 -7.67 11.89
C LEU A 91 11.80 -8.75 12.43
N ASP A 92 12.16 -8.63 13.71
CA ASP A 92 13.03 -9.57 14.42
C ASP A 92 12.27 -10.82 14.83
N TRP A 93 12.12 -11.76 13.90
CA TRP A 93 11.41 -13.03 14.14
C TRP A 93 12.23 -14.01 14.99
N SER A 94 11.55 -14.72 15.88
CA SER A 94 12.09 -15.89 16.58
C SER A 94 11.35 -17.16 16.16
N ALA A 95 12.05 -18.29 16.17
CA ALA A 95 11.42 -19.59 15.94
C ALA A 95 10.31 -19.83 16.97
N GLY A 96 9.14 -20.27 16.49
CA GLY A 96 7.93 -20.46 17.28
C GLY A 96 7.03 -19.22 17.39
N ASP A 97 7.41 -18.08 16.80
CA ASP A 97 6.50 -16.95 16.62
C ASP A 97 5.41 -17.28 15.58
N ASN A 98 4.31 -16.53 15.60
CA ASN A 98 3.28 -16.65 14.58
C ASN A 98 2.73 -15.29 14.13
N VAL A 99 2.17 -15.28 12.91
CA VAL A 99 1.43 -14.15 12.33
C VAL A 99 0.04 -14.64 11.98
N VAL A 100 -0.98 -13.83 12.32
CA VAL A 100 -2.37 -14.10 11.95
C VAL A 100 -2.78 -13.21 10.78
N GLY A 101 -3.19 -13.84 9.68
CA GLY A 101 -3.82 -13.18 8.54
C GLY A 101 -5.20 -13.75 8.25
N ALA A 102 -5.73 -13.41 7.08
CA ALA A 102 -7.00 -13.93 6.58
C ALA A 102 -6.78 -14.88 5.39
N ASP A 103 -7.63 -15.91 5.29
CA ASP A 103 -7.69 -16.74 4.10
C ASP A 103 -8.39 -16.01 2.95
N GLY A 104 -7.92 -16.21 1.72
CA GLY A 104 -8.43 -15.49 0.55
C GLY A 104 -7.89 -14.06 0.36
N GLU A 105 -6.91 -13.64 1.15
CA GLU A 105 -6.19 -12.37 0.94
C GLU A 105 -5.48 -12.33 -0.42
N TYR A 106 -5.24 -11.11 -0.91
CA TYR A 106 -4.50 -10.91 -2.16
C TYR A 106 -3.06 -11.47 -2.01
N PRO A 107 -2.48 -12.13 -3.02
CA PRO A 107 -1.19 -12.83 -2.87
C PRO A 107 -0.04 -11.99 -2.32
N ALA A 108 -0.05 -10.67 -2.58
CA ALA A 108 0.92 -9.73 -2.02
C ALA A 108 0.93 -9.69 -0.48
N ASN A 109 -0.19 -10.03 0.16
CA ASN A 109 -0.39 -10.09 1.60
C ASN A 109 -0.40 -11.52 2.16
N ILE A 110 0.08 -12.50 1.38
CA ILE A 110 0.17 -13.91 1.78
C ILE A 110 1.62 -14.39 1.69
N TYR A 111 2.25 -14.23 0.52
CA TYR A 111 3.57 -14.82 0.27
C TYR A 111 4.71 -14.30 1.16
N PRO A 112 4.75 -13.00 1.53
CA PRO A 112 5.80 -12.53 2.44
C PRO A 112 5.77 -13.23 3.80
N TRP A 113 4.58 -13.56 4.30
CA TRP A 113 4.39 -14.24 5.58
C TRP A 113 4.67 -15.74 5.48
N MET A 114 4.21 -16.39 4.41
CA MET A 114 4.56 -17.80 4.14
C MET A 114 6.08 -18.00 4.05
N ALA A 115 6.80 -17.04 3.46
CA ALA A 115 8.25 -17.10 3.36
C ALA A 115 8.99 -17.05 4.71
N LEU A 116 8.30 -16.76 5.82
CA LEU A 116 8.86 -16.80 7.18
C LEU A 116 8.86 -18.20 7.79
N GLU A 117 8.18 -19.18 7.19
CA GLU A 117 8.19 -20.58 7.64
C GLU A 117 9.64 -21.12 7.72
N ARG A 118 10.50 -20.73 6.78
CA ARG A 118 11.94 -21.05 6.79
C ARG A 118 12.71 -20.52 8.02
N ARG A 119 12.14 -19.55 8.73
CA ARG A 119 12.68 -18.97 9.98
C ARG A 119 11.98 -19.55 11.22
N GLY A 120 11.11 -20.55 11.05
CA GLY A 120 10.33 -21.16 12.12
C GLY A 120 9.14 -20.33 12.58
N VAL A 121 8.64 -19.39 11.75
CA VAL A 121 7.44 -18.60 12.04
C VAL A 121 6.23 -19.22 11.37
N GLU A 122 5.14 -19.41 12.12
CA GLU A 122 3.89 -19.96 11.61
C GLU A 122 2.99 -18.85 11.02
N PHE A 123 2.43 -19.05 9.83
CA PHE A 123 1.42 -18.17 9.27
C PHE A 123 0.02 -18.77 9.39
N ARG A 124 -0.75 -18.28 10.38
CA ARG A 124 -2.11 -18.71 10.69
C ARG A 124 -3.11 -17.86 9.92
N ARG A 125 -4.20 -18.47 9.44
CA ARG A 125 -5.18 -17.80 8.58
C ARG A 125 -6.59 -18.02 9.10
N ALA A 126 -7.27 -16.92 9.40
CA ALA A 126 -8.70 -16.93 9.73
C ALA A 126 -9.49 -17.32 8.50
N LYS A 127 -10.40 -18.30 8.63
CA LYS A 127 -11.28 -18.71 7.55
C LYS A 127 -12.50 -17.80 7.51
N PRO A 128 -13.00 -17.44 6.32
CA PRO A 128 -14.22 -16.66 6.21
C PRO A 128 -15.45 -17.46 6.66
N VAL A 129 -16.37 -16.77 7.33
CA VAL A 129 -17.72 -17.24 7.66
C VAL A 129 -18.70 -16.38 6.88
N ASP A 130 -19.53 -17.00 6.05
CA ASP A 130 -20.48 -16.31 5.16
C ASP A 130 -19.85 -15.21 4.29
N GLY A 131 -18.65 -15.48 3.77
CA GLY A 131 -17.90 -14.56 2.91
C GLY A 131 -17.23 -13.39 3.65
N ARG A 132 -17.16 -13.43 4.99
CA ARG A 132 -16.55 -12.38 5.81
C ARG A 132 -15.51 -12.96 6.77
N ILE A 133 -14.46 -12.20 7.01
CA ILE A 133 -13.54 -12.44 8.12
C ILE A 133 -14.03 -11.63 9.31
N THR A 134 -14.28 -12.29 10.44
CA THR A 134 -14.71 -11.60 11.67
C THR A 134 -13.51 -11.35 12.59
N PRO A 135 -13.55 -10.29 13.42
CA PRO A 135 -12.52 -10.06 14.43
C PRO A 135 -12.31 -11.26 15.35
N GLU A 136 -13.40 -11.94 15.74
CA GLU A 136 -13.34 -13.12 16.62
C GLU A 136 -12.59 -14.27 15.97
N ALA A 137 -12.79 -14.50 14.67
CA ALA A 137 -12.07 -15.55 13.93
C ALA A 137 -10.57 -15.27 13.83
N VAL A 138 -10.18 -14.00 13.74
CA VAL A 138 -8.76 -13.57 13.77
C VAL A 138 -8.20 -13.73 15.19
N LEU A 139 -8.88 -13.19 16.20
CA LEU A 139 -8.42 -13.21 17.58
C LEU A 139 -8.33 -14.63 18.16
N ALA A 140 -9.18 -15.56 17.74
CA ALA A 140 -9.13 -16.96 18.15
C ALA A 140 -7.85 -17.70 17.70
N LEU A 141 -7.13 -17.17 16.72
CA LEU A 141 -5.86 -17.71 16.24
C LEU A 141 -4.64 -17.07 16.89
N ALA A 142 -4.84 -15.96 17.61
CA ALA A 142 -3.77 -15.27 18.30
C ALA A 142 -3.45 -15.94 19.65
N ASP A 143 -2.18 -15.98 20.00
CA ASP A 143 -1.67 -16.49 21.27
C ASP A 143 -0.51 -15.62 21.79
N ALA A 144 0.13 -16.05 22.87
CA ALA A 144 1.25 -15.33 23.49
C ALA A 144 2.51 -15.23 22.60
N ARG A 145 2.56 -15.94 21.47
CA ARG A 145 3.64 -15.92 20.48
C ARG A 145 3.25 -15.18 19.19
N THR A 146 2.03 -14.65 19.10
CA THR A 146 1.61 -13.81 17.98
C THR A 146 2.34 -12.46 18.05
N ARG A 147 2.87 -12.04 16.91
CA ARG A 147 3.56 -10.75 16.71
C ARG A 147 2.75 -9.83 15.84
#